data_AF-A0A4Y9YAC5-F1
#
_entry.id   AF-A0A4Y9YAC5-F1
#
_cell.length_a   1.000
_cell.length_b   1.000
_cell.length_c   1.000
_cell.angle_alpha   90.00
_cell.angle_beta   90.00
_cell.angle_gamma   90.00
#
_symmetry.space_group_name_H-M   'P 1'
#
loop_
_entity.id
_entity.type
_entity.pdbx_description
1 polymer ?
#
loop_
_entity_poly.entity_id
_entity_poly.type
_entity_poly.pdbx_seq_one_letter_code
_entity_poly.pdbx_strand_id
1 'polypeptide(L)'
;MIGESSSPSSSTSTIDASESENSSDYLALIAELTLQDIDDISASRKGKGNALAPKSDDEFAFDLLAEEARSMLFLARDMAFAQSLDDALQADYEILQEASRADEVARCDREYALALQEGRPPPSTRMESDVAVPVVDSSPSTPISPK
;
A
#
# COMPACT_ATOMS: atom_id res chain seq x y z
N MET A 1 -15.65 14.02 46.34
CA MET A 1 -14.89 14.40 45.13
C MET A 1 -14.06 13.20 44.72
N ILE A 2 -14.55 12.41 43.76
CA ILE A 2 -13.76 11.37 43.08
C ILE A 2 -13.80 11.79 41.61
N GLY A 3 -12.65 12.24 41.11
CA GLY A 3 -12.50 12.74 39.75
C GLY A 3 -12.34 11.58 38.78
N GLU A 4 -13.16 11.61 37.74
CA GLU A 4 -13.11 10.74 36.58
C GLU A 4 -11.84 11.06 35.78
N SER A 5 -10.90 10.11 35.68
CA SER A 5 -9.84 10.18 34.66
C SER A 5 -10.19 9.19 33.55
N SER A 6 -10.96 9.73 32.60
CA SER A 6 -11.21 9.14 31.29
C SER A 6 -9.88 9.02 30.54
N SER A 7 -9.41 7.80 30.31
CA SER A 7 -8.29 7.55 29.41
C SER A 7 -8.80 7.52 27.97
N PRO A 8 -8.18 8.26 27.02
CA PRO A 8 -8.54 8.18 25.61
C PRO A 8 -7.97 6.89 25.02
N SER A 9 -8.84 6.00 24.55
CA SER A 9 -8.47 4.90 23.66
C SER A 9 -7.98 5.49 22.34
N SER A 10 -6.67 5.47 22.12
CA SER A 10 -6.10 5.61 20.78
C SER A 10 -6.39 4.34 20.01
N SER A 11 -7.54 4.33 19.35
CA SER A 11 -7.87 3.40 18.28
C SER A 11 -6.92 3.69 17.12
N THR A 12 -5.85 2.92 17.01
CA THR A 12 -5.10 2.81 15.75
C THR A 12 -6.05 2.20 14.73
N SER A 13 -6.69 3.05 13.93
CA SER A 13 -7.41 2.61 12.75
C SER A 13 -6.42 1.87 11.85
N THR A 14 -6.66 0.58 11.70
CA THR A 14 -6.33 -0.13 10.47
C THR A 14 -6.97 0.67 9.34
N ILE A 15 -6.18 1.50 8.67
CA ILE A 15 -6.59 2.14 7.42
C ILE A 15 -6.75 0.98 6.45
N ASP A 16 -8.00 0.66 6.15
CA ASP A 16 -8.41 -0.41 5.24
C ASP A 16 -7.82 -0.12 3.86
N ALA A 17 -7.03 -1.05 3.32
CA ALA A 17 -6.46 -0.95 1.97
C ALA A 17 -7.55 -0.69 0.90
N SER A 18 -8.78 -1.15 1.16
CA SER A 18 -9.95 -0.91 0.30
C SER A 18 -10.39 0.55 0.21
N GLU A 19 -10.09 1.42 1.19
CA GLU A 19 -10.39 2.86 1.07
C GLU A 19 -9.41 3.55 0.11
N SER A 20 -8.18 3.04 0.00
CA SER A 20 -7.13 3.59 -0.85
C SER A 20 -7.37 3.29 -2.33
N GLU A 21 -7.86 2.08 -2.66
CA GLU A 21 -8.23 1.68 -4.03
C GLU A 21 -9.36 2.54 -4.59
N ASN A 22 -10.41 2.75 -3.77
CA ASN A 22 -11.53 3.59 -4.18
C ASN A 22 -11.08 5.06 -4.35
N SER A 23 -10.11 5.52 -3.55
CA SER A 23 -9.64 6.91 -3.58
C SER A 23 -8.93 7.27 -4.89
N SER A 24 -8.02 6.41 -5.39
CA SER A 24 -7.33 6.64 -6.67
C SER A 24 -8.31 6.59 -7.85
N ASP A 25 -9.27 5.65 -7.83
CA ASP A 25 -10.31 5.55 -8.85
C ASP A 25 -11.24 6.78 -8.86
N TYR A 26 -11.64 7.29 -7.69
CA TYR A 26 -12.42 8.52 -7.61
C TYR A 26 -11.63 9.73 -8.11
N LEU A 27 -10.34 9.84 -7.79
CA LEU A 27 -9.49 10.92 -8.30
C LEU A 27 -9.36 10.87 -9.82
N ALA A 28 -9.15 9.67 -10.39
CA ALA A 28 -9.12 9.48 -11.84
C ALA A 28 -10.45 9.89 -12.48
N LEU A 29 -11.58 9.45 -11.92
CA LEU A 29 -12.91 9.78 -12.42
C LEU A 29 -13.18 11.30 -12.39
N ILE A 30 -12.83 11.97 -11.28
CA ILE A 30 -12.98 13.42 -11.16
C ILE A 30 -12.14 14.13 -12.23
N ALA A 31 -10.90 13.70 -12.43
CA ALA A 31 -10.01 14.27 -13.43
C ALA A 31 -10.54 14.07 -14.86
N GLU A 32 -11.05 12.88 -15.20
CA GLU A 32 -11.64 12.59 -16.51
C GLU A 32 -12.91 13.41 -16.76
N LEU A 33 -13.81 13.51 -15.78
CA LEU A 33 -15.00 14.36 -15.86
C LEU A 33 -14.63 15.83 -16.04
N THR A 34 -13.63 16.31 -15.31
CA THR A 34 -13.16 17.70 -15.43
C THR A 34 -12.62 17.98 -16.83
N LEU A 35 -11.85 17.06 -17.41
CA LEU A 35 -11.36 17.19 -18.78
C LEU A 35 -12.50 17.16 -19.80
N GLN A 36 -13.47 16.27 -19.62
CA GLN A 36 -14.64 16.19 -20.48
C GLN A 36 -15.45 17.50 -20.44
N ASP A 37 -15.68 18.07 -19.26
CA ASP A 37 -16.40 19.34 -19.11
C ASP A 37 -15.66 20.49 -19.82
N ILE A 38 -14.32 20.53 -19.72
CA ILE A 38 -13.50 21.53 -20.43
C ILE A 38 -13.62 21.34 -21.95
N ASP A 39 -13.57 20.10 -22.43
CA ASP A 39 -13.71 19.78 -23.86
C ASP A 39 -15.11 20.17 -24.38
N ASP A 40 -16.17 19.89 -23.63
CA ASP A 40 -17.55 20.24 -23.99
C ASP A 40 -17.75 21.77 -24.02
N ILE A 41 -17.22 22.49 -23.03
CA ILE A 41 -17.27 23.96 -22.99
C ILE A 41 -16.47 24.55 -24.16
N SER A 42 -15.26 24.06 -24.41
CA SER A 42 -14.39 24.58 -25.48
C SER A 42 -14.98 24.31 -26.88
N ALA A 43 -15.59 23.14 -27.09
CA ALA A 43 -16.28 22.80 -28.33
C ALA A 43 -17.48 23.73 -28.59
N SER A 44 -18.24 24.09 -27.55
CA SER A 44 -19.37 25.01 -27.65
C SER A 44 -18.96 26.45 -28.02
N ARG A 45 -17.76 26.88 -27.62
CA ARG A 45 -17.22 28.24 -27.87
C ARG A 45 -16.57 28.38 -29.25
N LYS A 46 -15.99 27.31 -29.79
CA LYS A 46 -15.27 27.30 -31.08
C LYS A 46 -16.13 27.74 -32.28
N GLY A 47 -17.46 27.63 -32.20
CA GLY A 47 -18.39 28.10 -33.23
C GLY A 47 -18.75 29.59 -33.17
N LYS A 48 -18.33 30.33 -32.12
CA LYS A 48 -18.74 31.73 -31.87
C LYS A 48 -17.60 32.75 -31.92
N GLY A 49 -16.34 32.32 -31.95
CA GLY A 49 -15.16 33.18 -31.90
C GLY A 49 -14.34 33.20 -33.20
N ASN A 50 -13.75 34.36 -33.53
CA ASN A 50 -12.76 34.48 -34.60
C ASN A 50 -11.44 33.83 -34.16
N ALA A 51 -10.91 32.88 -34.95
CA ALA A 51 -9.67 32.14 -34.65
C ALA A 51 -8.38 32.98 -34.57
N LEU A 52 -8.44 34.26 -34.96
CA LEU A 52 -7.34 35.23 -34.85
C LEU A 52 -7.42 36.13 -33.61
N ALA A 53 -8.47 36.02 -32.79
CA ALA A 53 -8.56 36.78 -31.55
C ALA A 53 -7.56 36.22 -30.52
N PRO A 54 -6.91 37.07 -29.71
CA PRO A 54 -6.11 36.62 -28.59
C PRO A 54 -6.97 35.82 -27.61
N LYS A 55 -6.38 34.82 -26.95
CA LYS A 55 -7.08 34.02 -25.95
C LYS A 55 -7.65 34.91 -24.85
N SER A 56 -8.89 34.65 -24.47
CA SER A 56 -9.48 35.30 -23.30
C SER A 56 -8.92 34.73 -22.00
N ASP A 57 -8.99 35.50 -20.92
CA ASP A 57 -8.55 35.04 -19.59
C ASP A 57 -9.25 33.74 -19.18
N ASP A 58 -10.53 33.58 -19.53
CA ASP A 58 -11.29 32.33 -19.33
C ASP A 58 -10.64 31.14 -20.03
N GLU A 59 -10.23 31.31 -21.30
CA GLU A 59 -9.61 30.24 -22.08
C GLU A 59 -8.25 29.85 -21.50
N PHE A 60 -7.49 30.84 -21.00
CA PHE A 60 -6.25 30.57 -20.28
C PHE A 60 -6.50 29.83 -18.96
N ALA A 61 -7.54 30.19 -18.22
CA ALA A 61 -7.93 29.50 -16.99
C ALA A 61 -8.34 28.04 -17.27
N PHE A 62 -9.08 27.78 -18.36
CA PHE A 62 -9.41 26.42 -18.78
C PHE A 62 -8.20 25.61 -19.21
N ASP A 63 -7.24 26.20 -19.92
CA ASP A 63 -6.00 25.51 -20.28
C ASP A 63 -5.22 25.08 -19.03
N LEU A 64 -5.10 25.98 -18.05
CA LEU A 64 -4.41 25.69 -16.78
C LEU A 64 -5.13 24.60 -15.99
N LEU A 65 -6.46 24.67 -15.91
CA LEU A 65 -7.27 23.65 -15.25
C LEU A 65 -7.16 22.28 -15.96
N ALA A 66 -7.08 22.28 -17.29
CA ALA A 66 -6.86 21.05 -18.05
C ALA A 66 -5.49 20.44 -17.78
N GLU A 67 -4.45 21.26 -17.61
CA GLU A 67 -3.11 20.79 -17.23
C GLU A 67 -3.10 20.18 -15.83
N GLU A 68 -3.79 20.82 -14.88
CA GLU A 68 -3.95 20.31 -13.51
C GLU A 68 -4.73 18.99 -13.49
N ALA A 69 -5.87 18.91 -14.20
CA ALA A 69 -6.67 17.70 -14.28
C ALA A 69 -5.89 16.54 -14.93
N ARG A 70 -5.10 16.79 -15.99
CA ARG A 70 -4.20 15.77 -16.55
C ARG A 70 -3.17 15.29 -15.53
N SER A 71 -2.58 16.21 -14.78
CA SER A 71 -1.60 15.88 -13.74
C SER A 71 -2.22 15.01 -12.64
N MET A 72 -3.44 15.34 -12.22
CA MET A 72 -4.22 14.55 -11.28
C MET A 72 -4.53 13.14 -11.80
N LEU A 73 -4.89 13.04 -13.08
CA LEU A 73 -5.14 11.75 -13.74
C LEU A 73 -3.88 10.86 -13.75
N PHE A 74 -2.72 11.43 -14.07
CA PHE A 74 -1.46 10.70 -14.03
C PHE A 74 -1.15 10.20 -12.62
N LEU A 75 -1.27 11.07 -11.62
CA LEU A 75 -1.05 10.69 -10.22
C LEU A 75 -1.99 9.56 -9.78
N ALA A 76 -3.28 9.65 -10.10
CA ALA A 76 -4.27 8.63 -9.76
C ALA A 76 -3.93 7.27 -10.38
N ARG A 77 -3.50 7.26 -11.65
CA ARG A 77 -3.08 6.03 -12.35
C ARG A 77 -1.80 5.44 -11.76
N ASP A 78 -0.84 6.28 -11.38
CA ASP A 78 0.39 5.83 -10.72
C ASP A 78 0.09 5.19 -9.34
N MET A 79 -0.86 5.77 -8.59
CA MET A 79 -1.32 5.19 -7.32
C MET A 79 -1.95 3.81 -7.51
N ALA A 80 -2.88 3.68 -8.47
CA ALA A 80 -3.51 2.41 -8.79
C ALA A 80 -2.49 1.36 -9.26
N PHE A 81 -1.49 1.77 -10.05
CA PHE A 81 -0.41 0.89 -10.49
C PHE A 81 0.44 0.41 -9.30
N ALA A 82 0.85 1.32 -8.41
CA ALA A 82 1.64 0.97 -7.23
C ALA A 82 0.90 -0.04 -6.33
N GLN A 83 -0.40 0.18 -6.08
CA GLN A 83 -1.25 -0.75 -5.33
C GLN A 83 -1.28 -2.14 -6.00
N SER A 84 -1.51 -2.20 -7.32
CA SER A 84 -1.54 -3.47 -8.04
C SER A 84 -0.22 -4.25 -7.96
N LEU A 85 0.90 -3.54 -7.85
CA LEU A 85 2.22 -4.13 -7.69
C LEU A 85 2.40 -4.68 -6.27
N ASP A 86 1.97 -3.93 -5.25
CA ASP A 86 1.99 -4.40 -3.87
C ASP A 86 1.12 -5.66 -3.70
N ASP A 87 -0.07 -5.69 -4.29
CA ASP A 87 -0.96 -6.86 -4.26
C ASP A 87 -0.33 -8.09 -4.93
N ALA A 88 0.30 -7.89 -6.11
CA ALA A 88 0.99 -8.95 -6.81
C ALA A 88 2.17 -9.51 -5.99
N LEU A 89 2.96 -8.64 -5.37
CA LEU A 89 4.07 -9.05 -4.51
C LEU A 89 3.57 -9.79 -3.26
N GLN A 90 2.47 -9.36 -2.67
CA GLN A 90 1.87 -10.03 -1.52
C GLN A 90 1.38 -11.44 -1.89
N ALA A 91 0.72 -11.59 -3.04
CA ALA A 91 0.28 -12.89 -3.54
C ALA A 91 1.46 -13.83 -3.82
N ASP A 92 2.51 -13.33 -4.46
CA ASP A 92 3.72 -14.12 -4.75
C ASP A 92 4.47 -14.52 -3.47
N TYR A 93 4.49 -13.64 -2.47
CA TYR A 93 5.15 -13.89 -1.19
C TYR A 93 4.58 -15.13 -0.49
N GLU A 94 3.25 -15.29 -0.48
CA GLU A 94 2.59 -16.46 0.13
C GLU A 94 2.97 -17.76 -0.56
N ILE A 95 3.02 -17.76 -1.89
CA ILE A 95 3.41 -18.92 -2.69
C ILE A 95 4.87 -19.30 -2.42
N LEU A 96 5.77 -18.31 -2.42
CA LEU A 96 7.20 -18.54 -2.17
C LEU A 96 7.45 -19.03 -0.75
N GLN A 97 6.72 -18.53 0.24
CA GLN A 97 6.83 -18.98 1.63
C GLN A 97 6.39 -20.45 1.77
N GLU A 98 5.34 -20.86 1.08
CA GLU A 98 4.91 -22.26 1.13
C GLU A 98 5.90 -23.18 0.40
N ALA A 99 6.40 -22.75 -0.76
CA ALA A 99 7.45 -23.48 -1.48
C ALA A 99 8.72 -23.64 -0.61
N SER A 100 9.15 -22.58 0.09
CA SER A 100 10.33 -22.65 0.97
C SER A 100 10.12 -23.63 2.14
N ARG A 101 8.93 -23.66 2.73
CA ARG A 101 8.59 -24.64 3.78
C ARG A 101 8.65 -26.07 3.25
N ALA A 102 8.07 -26.31 2.06
CA ALA A 102 8.10 -27.63 1.45
C ALA A 102 9.54 -28.10 1.16
N ASP A 103 10.38 -27.20 0.66
CA ASP A 103 11.79 -27.50 0.40
C ASP A 103 12.58 -27.79 1.67
N GLU A 104 12.34 -27.06 2.77
CA GLU A 104 12.97 -27.31 4.06
C GLU A 104 12.58 -28.68 4.61
N VAL A 105 11.30 -29.05 4.55
CA VAL A 105 10.81 -30.37 4.94
C VAL A 105 11.49 -31.46 4.10
N ALA A 106 11.55 -31.30 2.78
CA ALA A 106 12.21 -32.25 1.89
C ALA A 106 13.72 -32.38 2.15
N ARG A 107 14.40 -31.27 2.50
CA ARG A 107 15.82 -31.27 2.87
C ARG A 107 16.02 -32.03 4.18
N CYS A 108 15.23 -31.74 5.21
CA CYS A 108 15.31 -32.42 6.50
C CYS A 108 15.03 -33.93 6.37
N ASP A 109 14.05 -34.32 5.56
CA ASP A 109 13.74 -35.73 5.29
C ASP A 109 14.93 -36.45 4.62
N ARG A 110 15.53 -35.81 3.61
CA ARG A 110 16.73 -36.35 2.94
C ARG A 110 17.90 -36.51 3.91
N GLU A 111 18.18 -35.50 4.74
CA GLU A 111 19.24 -35.57 5.74
C GLU A 111 18.99 -36.68 6.77
N TYR A 112 17.74 -36.84 7.20
CA TYR A 112 17.32 -37.91 8.10
C TYR A 112 17.55 -39.29 7.48
N ALA A 113 17.12 -39.49 6.24
CA ALA A 113 17.30 -40.75 5.50
C ALA A 113 18.79 -41.11 5.33
N LEU A 114 19.64 -40.13 4.99
CA LEU A 114 21.09 -40.33 4.88
C LEU A 114 21.72 -40.72 6.22
N ALA A 115 21.33 -40.05 7.32
CA ALA A 115 21.84 -40.39 8.65
C ALA A 115 21.50 -41.83 9.05
N LEU A 116 20.26 -42.27 8.79
CA LEU A 116 19.84 -43.65 9.03
C LEU A 116 20.63 -44.65 8.17
N GLN A 117 20.87 -44.34 6.89
CA GLN A 117 21.63 -45.19 5.98
C GLN A 117 23.07 -45.40 6.47
N GLU A 118 23.68 -44.37 7.06
CA GLU A 118 25.05 -44.40 7.57
C GLU A 118 25.16 -44.94 9.02
N GLY A 119 24.03 -45.27 9.66
CA GLY A 119 24.00 -45.73 11.05
C GLY A 119 24.34 -44.62 12.07
N ARG A 120 24.26 -43.35 11.66
CA ARG A 120 24.43 -42.19 12.54
C ARG A 120 23.08 -41.85 13.19
N PRO A 121 23.07 -41.30 14.43
CA PRO A 121 21.83 -40.80 15.01
C PRO A 121 21.27 -39.68 14.14
N PRO A 122 19.96 -39.67 13.86
CA PRO A 122 19.37 -38.65 12.99
C PRO A 122 19.50 -37.25 13.60
N PRO A 123 19.61 -36.20 12.77
CA PRO A 123 19.60 -34.82 13.25
C PRO A 123 18.29 -34.56 14.02
N SER A 124 18.37 -33.82 15.13
CA SER A 124 17.17 -33.48 15.90
C SER A 124 16.25 -32.65 15.00
N THR A 125 15.09 -33.19 14.67
CA THR A 125 14.03 -32.45 14.00
C THR A 125 13.54 -31.39 14.98
N ARG A 126 14.16 -30.21 14.96
CA ARG A 126 13.60 -29.03 15.61
C ARG A 126 12.46 -28.57 14.71
N MET A 127 11.34 -29.30 14.75
CA MET A 127 10.08 -28.79 14.24
C MET A 127 9.66 -27.70 15.23
N GLU A 128 10.18 -26.48 15.03
CA GLU A 128 9.70 -25.29 15.73
C GLU A 128 8.31 -24.97 15.20
N SER A 129 7.30 -25.64 15.75
CA SER A 129 5.97 -25.08 15.83
C SER A 129 5.98 -24.02 16.94
N ASP A 130 6.58 -22.86 16.69
CA ASP A 130 6.26 -21.66 17.47
C ASP A 130 6.61 -20.41 16.65
N VAL A 131 5.58 -19.82 16.04
CA VAL A 131 5.64 -18.44 15.56
C VAL A 131 5.70 -17.57 16.81
N ALA A 132 6.90 -17.41 17.36
CA ALA A 132 7.19 -16.39 18.35
C ALA A 132 7.13 -15.03 17.65
N VAL A 133 5.96 -14.40 17.76
CA VAL A 133 5.78 -12.96 17.53
C VAL A 133 6.88 -12.22 18.32
N PRO A 134 7.63 -11.28 17.71
CA PRO A 134 8.67 -10.57 18.43
C PRO A 134 8.05 -9.71 19.53
N VAL A 135 8.11 -10.19 20.78
CA VAL A 135 7.96 -9.35 21.96
C VAL A 135 9.16 -8.42 21.99
N VAL A 136 8.95 -7.19 21.53
CA VAL A 136 9.89 -6.08 21.70
C VAL A 136 10.03 -5.82 23.19
N ASP A 137 11.08 -6.38 23.78
CA ASP A 137 11.48 -6.16 25.17
C ASP A 137 12.06 -4.74 25.28
N SER A 138 11.18 -3.75 25.48
CA SER A 138 11.57 -2.40 25.87
C SER A 138 11.85 -2.40 27.38
N SER A 139 13.08 -2.75 27.75
CA SER A 139 13.60 -2.59 29.10
C SER A 139 13.40 -1.15 29.62
N PRO A 140 12.70 -0.92 30.74
CA PRO A 140 12.70 0.39 31.38
C PRO A 140 13.98 0.55 32.21
N SER A 141 14.81 1.49 31.76
CA SER A 141 15.95 2.06 32.48
C SER A 141 15.56 2.44 33.93
N THR A 142 16.26 1.86 34.91
CA THR A 142 16.16 2.22 36.33
C THR A 142 16.47 3.71 36.58
N PRO A 143 15.72 4.42 37.44
CA PRO A 143 16.06 5.76 37.87
C PRO A 143 17.07 5.74 39.02
N ILE A 144 18.16 6.49 38.86
CA ILE A 144 19.09 6.83 39.95
C ILE A 144 18.38 7.80 40.90
N SER A 145 18.29 7.42 42.18
CA SER A 145 17.85 8.31 43.27
C SER A 145 19.02 9.05 43.93
N PRO A 146 18.76 10.20 44.59
CA PRO A 146 19.75 11.24 44.85
C PRO A 146 20.38 11.17 46.26
N LYS A 147 21.49 11.92 46.43
CA LYS A 147 21.90 12.51 47.71
C LYS A 147 22.33 13.96 47.48
#